data_AF-A0A932NYJ5-F1
#
_entry.id   AF-A0A932NYJ5-F1
#
_cell.length_a   1.000
_cell.length_b   1.000
_cell.length_c   1.000
_cell.angle_alpha   90.00
_cell.angle_beta   90.00
_cell.angle_gamma   90.00
#
_symmetry.space_group_name_H-M   'P 1'
#
loop_
_entity.id
_entity.type
_entity.pdbx_description
1 polymer ?
#
loop_
_entity_poly.entity_id
_entity_poly.type
_entity_poly.pdbx_seq_one_letter_code
_entity_poly.pdbx_strand_id
1 'polypeptide(L)'
;MDAKNAFEAIEAIRATVPVEDQAGLDAEYATRFKVIGEAVGTVAVAETAPAPETQLEKKLPDFLNPDIKLGAKDQLTLMREFWNDLGYVVPDLSSEQETRLEATVDSSLGSRVVPTPLLDLTGRMHVAASASELFKKNSFHPDCEALRAPGTSYTYGKLMANPESTVKVGRKEYGLRYKTPDGEIVSRASYIESLVSAGQAVVAEDGTVWTFPVMDVRMRAPRTRNYAAKLLERISAVSTPESLITMQLLHQANGTPNSEWEVDFANEAVYELDKNGKLVALVSVTSVDWDPDSRQLYLDDWDAGSRNDNFGVRAEESGL
;
A
#
# COMPACT_ATOMS: atom_id res chain seq x y z
N MET A 1 -27.28 -13.32 16.72
CA MET A 1 -27.68 -13.73 15.35
C MET A 1 -28.40 -12.54 14.78
N ASP A 2 -27.81 -11.84 13.80
CA ASP A 2 -28.48 -10.70 13.19
C ASP A 2 -29.68 -11.16 12.35
N ALA A 3 -30.62 -10.26 12.08
CA ALA A 3 -31.86 -10.58 11.38
C ALA A 3 -31.63 -11.12 9.95
N LYS A 4 -30.51 -10.77 9.32
CA LYS A 4 -30.14 -11.24 7.97
C LYS A 4 -29.71 -12.71 8.02
N ASN A 5 -28.88 -13.06 8.99
CA ASN A 5 -28.45 -14.43 9.27
C ASN A 5 -29.61 -15.35 9.63
N ALA A 6 -30.63 -14.83 10.33
CA ALA A 6 -31.84 -15.59 10.61
C ALA A 6 -32.70 -15.83 9.35
N PHE A 7 -32.81 -14.83 8.46
CA PHE A 7 -33.56 -14.93 7.21
C PHE A 7 -32.90 -15.89 6.21
N GLU A 8 -31.58 -15.81 6.07
CA GLU A 8 -30.79 -16.70 5.20
C GLU A 8 -30.85 -18.16 5.67
N ALA A 9 -30.82 -18.40 6.99
CA ALA A 9 -30.99 -19.75 7.55
C ALA A 9 -32.39 -20.33 7.26
N ILE A 10 -33.43 -19.50 7.23
CA ILE A 10 -34.81 -19.94 6.95
C ILE A 10 -34.98 -20.27 5.47
N GLU A 11 -34.45 -19.44 4.56
CA GLU A 11 -34.49 -19.72 3.12
C GLU A 11 -33.66 -20.98 2.76
N ALA A 12 -32.54 -21.21 3.45
CA ALA A 12 -31.77 -22.45 3.30
C ALA A 12 -32.57 -23.69 3.72
N ILE A 13 -33.35 -23.62 4.81
CA ILE A 13 -34.22 -24.73 5.24
C ILE A 13 -35.34 -24.94 4.21
N ARG A 14 -35.97 -23.88 3.72
CA ARG A 14 -37.06 -23.94 2.73
C ARG A 14 -36.63 -24.63 1.43
N ALA A 15 -35.39 -24.40 0.99
CA ALA A 15 -34.81 -25.03 -0.20
C ALA A 15 -34.59 -26.55 -0.05
N THR A 16 -34.62 -27.09 1.17
CA THR A 16 -34.41 -28.53 1.45
C THR A 16 -35.72 -29.32 1.59
N VAL A 17 -36.88 -28.64 1.61
CA VAL A 17 -38.19 -29.29 1.78
C VAL A 17 -38.84 -29.60 0.43
N PRO A 18 -39.30 -30.85 0.19
CA PRO A 18 -40.04 -31.21 -1.03
C PRO A 18 -41.25 -30.31 -1.28
N VAL A 19 -41.47 -29.92 -2.54
CA VAL A 19 -42.48 -28.94 -2.96
C VAL A 19 -43.91 -29.33 -2.52
N GLU A 20 -44.18 -30.62 -2.42
CA GLU A 20 -45.46 -31.19 -1.98
C GLU A 20 -45.75 -31.00 -0.47
N ASP A 21 -44.74 -30.73 0.34
CA ASP A 21 -44.87 -30.45 1.78
C ASP A 21 -44.85 -28.94 2.12
N GLN A 22 -44.57 -28.07 1.14
CA GLN A 22 -44.45 -26.62 1.33
C GLN A 22 -45.80 -25.93 1.65
N ALA A 23 -46.91 -26.47 1.13
CA ALA A 23 -48.23 -25.87 1.31
C ALA A 23 -48.75 -25.91 2.76
N GLY A 24 -48.30 -26.88 3.57
CA GLY A 24 -48.61 -26.96 5.00
C GLY A 24 -47.75 -26.02 5.86
N LEU A 25 -46.53 -25.75 5.42
CA LEU A 25 -45.57 -24.87 6.10
C LEU A 25 -45.96 -23.39 5.94
N ASP A 26 -46.45 -22.97 4.77
CA ASP A 26 -46.79 -21.55 4.51
C ASP A 26 -47.85 -20.98 5.48
N ALA A 27 -48.80 -21.79 5.95
CA ALA A 27 -49.85 -21.37 6.88
C ALA A 27 -49.38 -21.27 8.35
N GLU A 28 -48.52 -22.20 8.80
CA GLU A 28 -47.93 -22.16 10.14
C GLU A 28 -46.85 -21.06 10.24
N TYR A 29 -46.07 -20.86 9.18
CA TYR A 29 -45.10 -19.76 9.08
C TYR A 29 -45.79 -18.39 9.07
N ALA A 30 -46.85 -18.17 8.29
CA ALA A 30 -47.56 -16.89 8.29
C ALA A 30 -48.08 -16.50 9.70
N THR A 31 -48.52 -17.48 10.48
CA THR A 31 -49.02 -17.25 11.85
C THR A 31 -47.86 -16.95 12.82
N ARG A 32 -46.73 -17.67 12.74
CA ARG A 32 -45.55 -17.40 13.58
C ARG A 32 -44.82 -16.10 13.18
N PHE A 33 -44.79 -15.75 11.90
CA PHE A 33 -44.22 -14.49 11.42
C PHE A 33 -45.08 -13.28 11.78
N LYS A 34 -46.40 -13.41 11.91
CA LYS A 34 -47.23 -12.33 12.45
C LYS A 34 -46.92 -12.08 13.94
N VAL A 35 -46.70 -13.14 14.72
CA VAL A 35 -46.31 -13.03 16.13
C VAL A 35 -44.89 -12.48 16.29
N ILE A 36 -43.95 -12.85 15.41
CA ILE A 36 -42.60 -12.26 15.37
C ILE A 36 -42.64 -10.81 14.87
N GLY A 37 -43.45 -10.49 13.85
CA GLY A 37 -43.62 -9.12 13.34
C GLY A 37 -44.26 -8.16 14.37
N GLU A 38 -45.18 -8.67 15.20
CA GLU A 38 -45.77 -7.91 16.31
C GLU A 38 -44.87 -7.86 17.55
N ALA A 39 -44.01 -8.87 17.79
CA ALA A 39 -43.00 -8.86 18.86
C ALA A 39 -41.73 -8.06 18.51
N VAL A 40 -41.43 -7.90 17.21
CA VAL A 40 -40.33 -7.08 16.67
C VAL A 40 -40.84 -5.69 16.29
N GLY A 41 -41.98 -5.28 16.87
CA GLY A 41 -42.47 -3.92 16.86
C GLY A 41 -41.32 -2.94 17.10
N THR A 42 -40.94 -2.22 16.04
CA THR A 42 -39.93 -1.16 16.06
C THR A 42 -38.57 -1.58 16.65
N VAL A 43 -37.95 -2.64 16.14
CA VAL A 43 -36.49 -2.54 16.01
C VAL A 43 -36.25 -1.60 14.84
N ALA A 44 -36.21 -0.30 15.14
CA ALA A 44 -35.43 0.60 14.31
C ALA A 44 -34.09 -0.11 14.14
N VAL A 45 -33.76 -0.51 12.90
CA VAL A 45 -32.36 -0.73 12.55
C VAL A 45 -31.75 0.61 12.87
N ALA A 46 -31.18 0.74 14.07
CA ALA A 46 -30.37 1.87 14.40
C ALA A 46 -29.33 1.83 13.30
N GLU A 47 -29.42 2.75 12.35
CA GLU A 47 -28.27 3.16 11.56
C GLU A 47 -27.21 3.38 12.64
N THR A 48 -26.31 2.41 12.78
CA THR A 48 -25.16 2.56 13.65
C THR A 48 -24.49 3.79 13.11
N ALA A 49 -24.61 4.88 13.86
CA ALA A 49 -24.05 6.15 13.47
C ALA A 49 -22.61 5.87 13.03
N PRO A 50 -22.17 6.37 11.87
CA PRO A 50 -20.81 6.12 11.41
C PRO A 50 -19.86 6.44 12.55
N ALA A 51 -18.91 5.54 12.80
CA ALA A 51 -17.95 5.72 13.87
C ALA A 51 -17.36 7.14 13.78
N PRO A 52 -17.20 7.85 14.91
CA PRO A 52 -16.70 9.21 14.88
C PRO A 52 -15.33 9.23 14.20
N GLU A 53 -15.18 10.16 13.26
CA GLU A 53 -13.95 10.37 12.52
C GLU A 53 -12.78 10.66 13.47
N THR A 54 -11.67 9.96 13.24
CA THR A 54 -10.41 10.14 13.96
C THR A 54 -9.80 11.52 13.71
N GLN A 55 -8.87 11.96 14.57
CA GLN A 55 -8.15 13.22 14.34
C GLN A 55 -7.27 13.15 13.08
N LEU A 56 -6.71 11.97 12.80
CA LEU A 56 -5.99 11.69 11.57
C LEU A 56 -6.90 11.94 10.35
N GLU A 57 -8.04 11.25 10.26
CA GLU A 57 -8.98 11.39 9.13
C GLU A 57 -9.43 12.83 8.89
N LYS A 58 -9.61 13.64 9.96
CA LYS A 58 -9.96 15.07 9.82
C LYS A 58 -8.87 15.91 9.19
N LYS A 59 -7.59 15.56 9.40
CA LYS A 59 -6.42 16.30 8.92
C LYS A 59 -5.95 15.79 7.55
N LEU A 60 -6.36 14.58 7.14
CA LEU A 60 -5.98 13.99 5.84
C LEU A 60 -6.36 14.86 4.64
N PRO A 61 -7.55 15.51 4.56
CA PRO A 61 -7.87 16.35 3.41
C PRO A 61 -6.84 17.46 3.17
N ASP A 62 -6.41 18.15 4.23
CA ASP A 62 -5.40 19.21 4.12
C ASP A 62 -4.02 18.64 3.83
N PHE A 63 -3.68 17.51 4.47
CA PHE A 63 -2.46 16.77 4.16
C PHE A 63 -2.43 16.28 2.71
N LEU A 64 -3.55 15.95 2.09
CA LEU A 64 -3.57 15.46 0.71
C LEU A 64 -3.83 16.55 -0.33
N ASN A 65 -4.06 17.79 0.10
CA ASN A 65 -4.35 18.89 -0.79
C ASN A 65 -3.05 19.46 -1.41
N PRO A 66 -2.83 19.32 -2.73
CA PRO A 66 -1.60 19.77 -3.38
C PRO A 66 -1.43 21.29 -3.41
N ASP A 67 -2.50 22.05 -3.13
CA ASP A 67 -2.50 23.51 -3.12
C ASP A 67 -2.21 24.09 -1.71
N ILE A 68 -2.16 23.23 -0.68
CA ILE A 68 -1.85 23.64 0.69
C ILE A 68 -0.38 23.36 0.99
N LYS A 69 0.35 24.42 1.36
CA LYS A 69 1.69 24.30 1.96
C LYS A 69 1.57 23.93 3.43
N LEU A 70 2.19 22.81 3.81
CA LEU A 70 2.30 22.38 5.20
C LEU A 70 3.77 22.41 5.63
N GLY A 71 4.06 22.88 6.84
CA GLY A 71 5.42 22.82 7.39
C GLY A 71 5.83 21.38 7.71
N ALA A 72 7.13 21.07 7.61
CA ALA A 72 7.64 19.71 7.87
C ALA A 72 7.24 19.19 9.26
N LYS A 73 7.22 20.06 10.28
CA LYS A 73 6.81 19.72 11.64
C LYS A 73 5.34 19.28 11.75
N ASP A 74 4.43 19.97 11.06
CA ASP A 74 3.00 19.63 11.10
C ASP A 74 2.76 18.31 10.37
N GLN A 75 3.46 18.10 9.25
CA GLN A 75 3.42 16.84 8.50
C GLN A 75 3.96 15.67 9.32
N LEU A 76 5.12 15.83 9.98
CA LEU A 76 5.69 14.81 10.87
C LEU A 76 4.79 14.52 12.07
N THR A 77 4.10 15.52 12.61
CA THR A 77 3.15 15.32 13.71
C THR A 77 1.99 14.43 13.27
N LEU A 78 1.40 14.70 12.10
CA LEU A 78 0.35 13.85 11.55
C LEU A 78 0.83 12.42 11.29
N MET A 79 2.01 12.29 10.67
CA MET A 79 2.54 10.97 10.32
C MET A 79 2.97 10.17 11.56
N ARG A 80 3.39 10.83 12.64
CA ARG A 80 3.60 10.20 13.95
C ARG A 80 2.29 9.65 14.52
N GLU A 81 1.19 10.41 14.44
CA GLU A 81 -0.14 9.93 14.83
C GLU A 81 -0.51 8.67 14.03
N PHE A 82 -0.39 8.72 12.70
CA PHE A 82 -0.65 7.57 11.83
C PHE A 82 0.17 6.33 12.21
N TRP A 83 1.49 6.45 12.31
CA TRP A 83 2.35 5.29 12.61
C TRP A 83 2.13 4.76 14.03
N ASN A 84 1.88 5.62 15.01
CA ASN A 84 1.56 5.19 16.37
C ASN A 84 0.27 4.36 16.41
N ASP A 85 -0.75 4.74 15.65
CA ASP A 85 -2.00 3.98 15.53
C ASP A 85 -1.77 2.59 14.89
N LEU A 86 -0.73 2.45 14.07
CA LEU A 86 -0.29 1.18 13.49
C LEU A 86 0.73 0.41 14.37
N GLY A 87 1.07 0.92 15.55
CA GLY A 87 2.00 0.27 16.48
C GLY A 87 3.49 0.54 16.22
N TYR A 88 3.82 1.57 15.44
CA TYR A 88 5.18 1.97 15.11
C TYR A 88 5.54 3.33 15.72
N VAL A 89 6.78 3.48 16.19
CA VAL A 89 7.29 4.75 16.72
C VAL A 89 8.23 5.39 15.71
N VAL A 90 7.83 6.51 15.14
CA VAL A 90 8.70 7.29 14.24
C VAL A 90 9.84 7.90 15.06
N PRO A 91 11.12 7.67 14.72
CA PRO A 91 12.23 8.22 15.47
C PRO A 91 12.33 9.74 15.32
N ASP A 92 12.95 10.38 16.32
CA ASP A 92 13.30 11.79 16.23
C ASP A 92 14.44 12.01 15.23
N LEU A 93 14.40 13.15 14.56
CA LEU A 93 15.44 13.59 13.62
C LEU A 93 16.48 14.43 14.35
N SER A 94 17.73 14.36 13.91
CA SER A 94 18.72 15.35 14.33
C SER A 94 18.41 16.73 13.72
N SER A 95 18.88 17.82 14.34
CA SER A 95 18.64 19.18 13.83
C SER A 95 19.14 19.38 12.39
N GLU A 96 20.21 18.68 11.98
CA GLU A 96 20.68 18.70 10.60
C GLU A 96 19.67 18.03 9.66
N GLN A 97 19.13 16.87 10.06
CA GLN A 97 18.12 16.16 9.27
C GLN A 97 16.82 16.95 9.17
N GLU A 98 16.37 17.56 10.27
CA GLU A 98 15.20 18.46 10.27
C GLU A 98 15.41 19.62 9.29
N THR A 99 16.57 20.28 9.35
CA THR A 99 16.89 21.41 8.46
C THR A 99 16.87 20.99 6.98
N ARG A 100 17.45 19.83 6.64
CA ARG A 100 17.45 19.30 5.26
C ARG A 100 16.04 18.96 4.80
N LEU A 101 15.24 18.38 5.68
CA LEU A 101 13.86 18.02 5.39
C LEU A 101 13.00 19.26 5.15
N GLU A 102 13.10 20.27 6.01
CA GLU A 102 12.41 21.56 5.86
C GLU A 102 12.75 22.24 4.53
N ALA A 103 14.05 22.31 4.19
CA ALA A 103 14.50 22.88 2.92
C ALA A 103 13.91 22.15 1.70
N THR A 104 13.71 20.83 1.81
CA THR A 104 13.13 20.02 0.73
C THR A 104 11.61 20.25 0.62
N VAL A 105 10.90 20.27 1.75
CA VAL A 105 9.45 20.53 1.80
C VAL A 105 9.13 21.93 1.28
N ASP A 106 9.96 22.93 1.61
CA ASP A 106 9.72 24.32 1.23
C ASP A 106 9.78 24.57 -0.29
N SER A 107 10.34 23.64 -1.06
CA SER A 107 10.52 23.77 -2.51
C SER A 107 9.24 23.58 -3.35
N SER A 108 8.16 23.00 -2.79
CA SER A 108 6.92 22.73 -3.53
C SER A 108 5.68 22.65 -2.61
N LEU A 109 4.54 23.16 -3.08
CA LEU A 109 3.26 23.14 -2.33
C LEU A 109 2.75 21.72 -2.09
N GLY A 110 2.98 20.81 -3.03
CA GLY A 110 2.52 19.41 -2.97
C GLY A 110 3.44 18.46 -2.22
N SER A 111 4.56 18.94 -1.67
CA SER A 111 5.55 18.09 -1.00
C SER A 111 5.04 17.57 0.34
N ARG A 112 5.12 16.25 0.54
CA ARG A 112 4.72 15.54 1.75
C ARG A 112 5.83 14.65 2.29
N VAL A 113 6.18 14.85 3.55
CA VAL A 113 7.07 13.98 4.30
C VAL A 113 6.29 12.73 4.68
N VAL A 114 6.74 11.58 4.18
CA VAL A 114 6.13 10.29 4.43
C VAL A 114 7.16 9.41 5.15
N PRO A 115 7.39 9.60 6.46
CA PRO A 115 8.36 8.78 7.18
C PRO A 115 7.91 7.33 7.09
N THR A 116 8.80 6.40 6.76
CA THR A 116 8.44 4.98 6.61
C THR A 116 9.53 4.06 7.14
N PRO A 117 9.19 3.00 7.89
CA PRO A 117 10.16 1.96 8.24
C PRO A 117 10.47 1.09 7.02
N LEU A 118 11.70 0.60 6.92
CA LEU A 118 12.10 -0.37 5.90
C LEU A 118 11.68 -1.78 6.34
N LEU A 119 10.61 -2.32 5.75
CA LEU A 119 9.98 -3.56 6.17
C LEU A 119 10.24 -4.71 5.19
N ASP A 120 10.06 -5.94 5.67
CA ASP A 120 9.89 -7.13 4.82
C ASP A 120 8.41 -7.29 4.41
N LEU A 121 8.09 -8.38 3.71
CA LEU A 121 6.71 -8.65 3.30
C LEU A 121 5.73 -8.73 4.49
N THR A 122 6.14 -9.35 5.60
CA THR A 122 5.29 -9.53 6.78
C THR A 122 4.92 -8.16 7.37
N GLY A 123 5.91 -7.27 7.51
CA GLY A 123 5.67 -5.90 7.98
C GLY A 123 4.77 -5.11 7.02
N ARG A 124 5.00 -5.21 5.70
CA ARG A 124 4.16 -4.54 4.69
C ARG A 124 2.70 -4.98 4.76
N MET A 125 2.46 -6.30 4.88
CA MET A 125 1.11 -6.85 5.03
C MET A 125 0.45 -6.40 6.34
N HIS A 126 1.21 -6.37 7.43
CA HIS A 126 0.70 -5.88 8.72
C HIS A 126 0.26 -4.42 8.64
N VAL A 127 1.07 -3.54 8.04
CA VAL A 127 0.72 -2.12 7.86
C VAL A 127 -0.57 -1.96 7.06
N ALA A 128 -0.71 -2.66 5.94
CA ALA A 128 -1.91 -2.58 5.12
C ALA A 128 -3.15 -3.09 5.85
N ALA A 129 -3.05 -4.22 6.56
CA ALA A 129 -4.14 -4.78 7.35
C ALA A 129 -4.55 -3.87 8.52
N SER A 130 -3.59 -3.36 9.28
CA SER A 130 -3.85 -2.45 10.40
C SER A 130 -4.47 -1.13 9.91
N ALA A 131 -4.03 -0.60 8.77
CA ALA A 131 -4.64 0.57 8.15
C ALA A 131 -6.09 0.31 7.68
N SER A 132 -6.39 -0.91 7.20
CA SER A 132 -7.77 -1.32 6.87
C SER A 132 -8.72 -1.24 8.06
N GLU A 133 -8.25 -1.61 9.26
CA GLU A 133 -9.04 -1.51 10.49
C GLU A 133 -9.14 -0.07 11.02
N LEU A 134 -8.10 0.74 10.79
CA LEU A 134 -8.05 2.14 11.21
C LEU A 134 -9.02 3.02 10.42
N PHE A 135 -9.06 2.88 9.09
CA PHE A 135 -9.82 3.76 8.19
C PHE A 135 -11.24 3.24 7.91
N LYS A 136 -12.17 3.57 8.80
CA LYS A 136 -13.55 3.06 8.74
C LYS A 136 -14.38 3.63 7.59
N LYS A 137 -14.06 4.84 7.11
CA LYS A 137 -14.82 5.51 6.04
C LYS A 137 -14.57 4.93 4.64
N ASN A 138 -13.49 4.18 4.44
CA ASN A 138 -13.09 3.64 3.14
C ASN A 138 -12.57 2.19 3.26
N SER A 139 -13.44 1.31 3.75
CA SER A 139 -13.13 -0.11 4.00
C SER A 139 -12.66 -0.81 2.73
N PHE A 140 -11.57 -1.57 2.83
CA PHE A 140 -11.15 -2.53 1.80
C PHE A 140 -12.30 -3.49 1.47
N HIS A 141 -12.27 -4.10 0.29
CA HIS A 141 -13.29 -5.11 -0.03
C HIS A 141 -13.19 -6.25 1.00
N PRO A 142 -14.28 -6.65 1.67
CA PRO A 142 -14.23 -7.58 2.80
C PRO A 142 -13.72 -8.97 2.44
N ASP A 143 -13.82 -9.35 1.16
CA ASP A 143 -13.35 -10.64 0.64
C ASP A 143 -11.91 -10.59 0.09
N CYS A 144 -11.22 -9.46 0.22
CA CYS A 144 -9.87 -9.27 -0.29
C CYS A 144 -8.89 -8.89 0.82
N GLU A 145 -7.64 -9.34 0.71
CA GLU A 145 -6.57 -8.85 1.57
C GLU A 145 -6.31 -7.36 1.31
N ALA A 146 -5.89 -6.60 2.31
CA ALA A 146 -5.61 -5.18 2.11
C ALA A 146 -4.42 -4.93 1.14
N LEU A 147 -3.41 -5.80 1.21
CA LEU A 147 -2.26 -5.81 0.31
C LEU A 147 -2.13 -7.18 -0.35
N ARG A 148 -2.28 -7.24 -1.67
CA ARG A 148 -1.96 -8.41 -2.47
C ARG A 148 -0.50 -8.35 -2.89
N ALA A 149 0.21 -9.41 -2.54
CA ALA A 149 1.61 -9.61 -2.89
C ALA A 149 1.78 -10.84 -3.81
N PRO A 150 2.81 -10.87 -4.68
CA PRO A 150 3.06 -11.98 -5.57
C PRO A 150 3.33 -13.26 -4.79
N GLY A 151 2.66 -14.33 -5.21
CA GLY A 151 2.86 -15.64 -4.61
C GLY A 151 4.31 -16.13 -4.79
N THR A 152 4.71 -17.08 -3.94
CA THR A 152 6.06 -17.68 -3.96
C THR A 152 6.33 -18.56 -5.19
N SER A 153 5.41 -18.66 -6.14
CA SER A 153 5.66 -19.22 -7.46
C SER A 153 6.56 -18.32 -8.32
N TYR A 154 6.57 -17.01 -8.07
CA TYR A 154 7.35 -16.00 -8.81
C TYR A 154 8.66 -15.67 -8.10
N THR A 155 9.70 -15.29 -8.85
CA THR A 155 11.03 -14.94 -8.31
C THR A 155 10.93 -13.79 -7.32
N TYR A 156 10.23 -12.71 -7.70
CA TYR A 156 10.02 -11.55 -6.83
C TYR A 156 9.28 -11.96 -5.54
N GLY A 157 8.17 -12.69 -5.67
CA GLY A 157 7.42 -13.31 -4.57
C GLY A 157 8.28 -14.04 -3.54
N LYS A 158 9.23 -14.87 -3.99
CA LYS A 158 10.14 -15.61 -3.11
C LYS A 158 11.11 -14.70 -2.35
N LEU A 159 11.56 -13.62 -2.98
CA LEU A 159 12.57 -12.73 -2.41
C LEU A 159 11.99 -11.76 -1.37
N MET A 160 10.72 -11.38 -1.47
CA MET A 160 10.13 -10.42 -0.52
C MET A 160 10.03 -10.94 0.92
N ALA A 161 9.93 -12.25 1.10
CA ALA A 161 9.88 -12.86 2.43
C ALA A 161 11.20 -12.70 3.20
N ASN A 162 12.32 -12.60 2.49
CA ASN A 162 13.60 -12.26 3.06
C ASN A 162 14.40 -11.42 2.04
N PRO A 163 14.27 -10.09 2.09
CA PRO A 163 14.87 -9.21 1.10
C PRO A 163 16.41 -9.20 1.04
N GLU A 164 17.09 -9.81 2.02
CA GLU A 164 18.55 -10.02 2.01
C GLU A 164 18.97 -11.30 1.27
N SER A 165 18.02 -12.23 1.07
CA SER A 165 18.31 -13.54 0.52
C SER A 165 18.52 -13.53 -1.00
N THR A 166 19.03 -14.65 -1.50
CA THR A 166 19.00 -14.97 -2.93
C THR A 166 18.14 -16.20 -3.18
N VAL A 167 17.60 -16.31 -4.39
CA VAL A 167 16.81 -17.46 -4.82
C VAL A 167 17.39 -18.06 -6.08
N LYS A 168 17.43 -19.39 -6.14
CA LYS A 168 17.87 -20.12 -7.34
C LYS A 168 16.66 -20.61 -8.13
N VAL A 169 16.64 -20.28 -9.42
CA VAL A 169 15.63 -20.78 -10.37
C VAL A 169 16.37 -21.39 -11.56
N GLY A 170 16.34 -22.73 -11.62
CA GLY A 170 17.14 -23.49 -12.58
C GLY A 170 18.64 -23.28 -12.34
N ARG A 171 19.34 -22.72 -13.33
CA ARG A 171 20.79 -22.43 -13.26
C ARG A 171 21.12 -20.99 -12.89
N LYS A 172 20.10 -20.17 -12.67
CA LYS A 172 20.25 -18.74 -12.40
C LYS A 172 19.99 -18.46 -10.93
N GLU A 173 20.67 -17.44 -10.42
CA GLU A 173 20.53 -16.93 -9.06
C GLU A 173 20.04 -15.48 -9.13
N TYR A 174 19.13 -15.11 -8.23
CA TYR A 174 18.48 -13.81 -8.21
C TYR A 174 18.49 -13.23 -6.81
N GLY A 175 18.50 -11.90 -6.70
CA GLY A 175 18.37 -11.21 -5.43
C GLY A 175 17.73 -9.84 -5.59
N LEU A 176 17.13 -9.33 -4.51
CA LEU A 176 16.67 -7.95 -4.46
C LEU A 176 17.84 -6.99 -4.31
N ARG A 177 17.81 -5.91 -5.09
CA ARG A 177 18.83 -4.87 -5.10
C ARG A 177 18.19 -3.50 -5.12
N TYR A 178 18.95 -2.56 -4.60
CA TYR A 178 18.50 -1.21 -4.28
C TYR A 178 19.53 -0.23 -4.78
N LYS A 179 19.07 0.91 -5.29
CA LYS A 179 19.94 2.02 -5.64
C LYS A 179 20.28 2.83 -4.40
N THR A 180 21.56 3.02 -4.14
CA THR A 180 22.07 3.90 -3.08
C THR A 180 21.95 5.38 -3.48
N PRO A 181 22.15 6.31 -2.55
CA PRO A 181 22.12 7.75 -2.85
C PRO A 181 23.17 8.22 -3.87
N ASP A 182 24.30 7.51 -3.98
CA ASP A 182 25.35 7.74 -4.98
C ASP A 182 25.13 6.97 -6.30
N GLY A 183 24.06 6.18 -6.40
CA GLY A 183 23.63 5.51 -7.62
C GLY A 183 24.16 4.07 -7.80
N GLU A 184 24.90 3.53 -6.83
CA GLU A 184 25.32 2.13 -6.85
C GLU A 184 24.12 1.19 -6.62
N ILE A 185 24.21 -0.03 -7.17
CA ILE A 185 23.18 -1.05 -7.01
C ILE A 185 23.71 -2.14 -6.07
N VAL A 186 23.11 -2.27 -4.89
CA VAL A 186 23.66 -3.08 -3.79
C VAL A 186 22.59 -3.95 -3.11
N SER A 187 23.00 -4.87 -2.23
CA SER A 187 22.08 -5.63 -1.37
C SER A 187 21.40 -4.73 -0.35
N ARG A 188 20.33 -5.21 0.28
CA ARG A 188 19.57 -4.39 1.23
C ARG A 188 20.41 -3.94 2.43
N ALA A 189 21.24 -4.81 3.01
CA ALA A 189 22.11 -4.44 4.12
C ALA A 189 23.05 -3.27 3.77
N SER A 190 23.75 -3.36 2.63
CA SER A 190 24.64 -2.28 2.17
C SER A 190 23.88 -1.02 1.76
N TYR A 191 22.66 -1.16 1.25
CA TYR A 191 21.80 -0.03 0.95
C TYR A 191 21.36 0.71 2.22
N ILE A 192 20.99 -0.02 3.27
CA ILE A 192 20.67 0.53 4.59
C ILE A 192 21.87 1.29 5.16
N GLU A 193 23.06 0.68 5.14
CA GLU A 193 24.31 1.31 5.60
C GLU A 193 24.60 2.61 4.82
N SER A 194 24.38 2.59 3.51
CA SER A 194 24.55 3.75 2.63
C SER A 194 23.56 4.87 2.96
N LEU A 195 22.27 4.54 3.16
CA LEU A 195 21.25 5.53 3.55
C LEU A 195 21.55 6.19 4.89
N VAL A 196 21.94 5.39 5.89
CA VAL A 196 22.29 5.89 7.22
C VAL A 196 23.54 6.77 7.15
N SER A 197 24.57 6.34 6.41
CA SER A 197 25.80 7.11 6.23
C SER A 197 25.56 8.44 5.50
N ALA A 198 24.63 8.46 4.54
CA ALA A 198 24.20 9.68 3.86
C ALA A 198 23.23 10.54 4.72
N GLY A 199 22.84 10.06 5.90
CA GLY A 199 21.85 10.70 6.78
C GLY A 199 20.45 10.79 6.16
N GLN A 200 20.14 9.93 5.19
CA GLN A 200 18.83 9.79 4.55
C GLN A 200 17.94 8.76 5.26
N ALA A 201 18.48 8.04 6.24
CA ALA A 201 17.74 7.17 7.14
C ALA A 201 18.17 7.36 8.60
N VAL A 202 17.30 6.94 9.52
CA VAL A 202 17.53 6.92 10.97
C VAL A 202 17.30 5.51 11.49
N VAL A 203 18.19 5.03 12.34
CA VAL A 203 18.00 3.75 13.06
C VAL A 203 17.28 4.07 14.37
N ALA A 204 16.09 3.53 14.55
CA ALA A 204 15.32 3.65 15.78
C ALA A 204 15.91 2.75 16.89
N GLU A 205 15.46 2.95 18.13
CA GLU A 205 15.98 2.21 19.30
C GLU A 205 15.76 0.70 19.22
N ASP A 206 14.70 0.27 18.52
CA ASP A 206 14.36 -1.14 18.28
C ASP A 206 15.17 -1.76 17.11
N GLY A 207 16.05 -0.99 16.47
CA GLY A 207 16.83 -1.39 15.31
C GLY A 207 16.11 -1.21 13.96
N THR A 208 14.84 -0.78 13.96
CA THR A 208 14.11 -0.49 12.73
C THR A 208 14.72 0.72 12.03
N VAL A 209 14.97 0.60 10.73
CA VAL A 209 15.51 1.70 9.93
C VAL A 209 14.38 2.45 9.26
N TRP A 210 14.36 3.77 9.45
CA TRP A 210 13.35 4.68 8.93
C TRP A 210 13.92 5.59 7.85
N THR A 211 13.21 5.74 6.75
CA THR A 211 13.46 6.77 5.74
C THR A 211 12.44 7.90 5.88
N PHE A 212 12.77 9.07 5.34
CA PHE A 212 11.92 10.27 5.38
C PHE A 212 11.75 10.85 3.96
N PRO A 213 11.19 10.08 3.01
CA PRO A 213 10.96 10.57 1.65
C PRO A 213 10.03 11.78 1.65
N VAL A 214 10.36 12.75 0.79
CA VAL A 214 9.47 13.85 0.42
C VAL A 214 8.85 13.51 -0.93
N MET A 215 7.54 13.32 -0.93
CA MET A 215 6.77 12.86 -2.08
C MET A 215 5.81 13.94 -2.55
N ASP A 216 5.54 14.02 -3.84
CA ASP A 216 4.46 14.87 -4.35
C ASP A 216 3.12 14.17 -4.09
N VAL A 217 2.22 14.84 -3.39
CA VAL A 217 0.91 14.30 -3.00
C VAL A 217 -0.04 14.07 -4.16
N ARG A 218 0.25 14.63 -5.34
CA ARG A 218 -0.51 14.30 -6.55
C ARG A 218 -0.18 12.92 -7.07
N MET A 219 0.86 12.26 -6.52
CA MET A 219 1.34 10.93 -6.89
C MET A 219 1.27 10.73 -8.42
N ARG A 220 2.13 11.47 -9.12
CA ARG A 220 2.36 11.28 -10.56
C ARG A 220 3.84 11.00 -10.79
N ALA A 221 4.30 9.80 -10.45
CA ALA A 221 5.61 9.33 -10.89
C ALA A 221 5.56 9.05 -12.42
N PRO A 222 6.69 9.09 -13.15
CA PRO A 222 6.70 9.40 -14.59
C PRO A 222 6.03 8.30 -15.42
N ARG A 223 4.86 8.67 -15.97
CA ARG A 223 4.14 7.94 -17.01
C ARG A 223 4.91 7.97 -18.33
N THR A 224 5.88 7.07 -18.52
CA THR A 224 6.08 6.39 -19.81
C THR A 224 6.63 5.00 -19.56
N ARG A 225 5.96 3.99 -20.14
CA ARG A 225 6.22 2.54 -20.02
C ARG A 225 7.54 2.07 -20.66
N ASN A 226 8.50 2.96 -20.86
CA ASN A 226 9.69 2.70 -21.65
C ASN A 226 10.94 2.57 -20.75
N TYR A 227 11.38 1.32 -20.57
CA TYR A 227 12.66 0.87 -19.99
C TYR A 227 12.81 0.99 -18.46
N ALA A 228 12.58 -0.13 -17.76
CA ALA A 228 12.73 -0.28 -16.31
C ALA A 228 14.08 0.20 -15.76
N ALA A 229 15.18 0.06 -16.51
CA ALA A 229 16.49 0.56 -16.10
C ALA A 229 16.54 2.10 -15.99
N LYS A 230 16.02 2.81 -17.00
CA LYS A 230 15.93 4.29 -16.98
C LYS A 230 14.98 4.78 -15.90
N LEU A 231 13.97 3.97 -15.60
CA LEU A 231 13.04 4.24 -14.53
C LEU A 231 13.74 4.12 -13.17
N LEU A 232 14.44 3.02 -12.89
CA LEU A 232 15.20 2.86 -11.64
C LEU A 232 16.26 3.96 -11.45
N GLU A 233 16.93 4.39 -12.52
CA GLU A 233 17.86 5.53 -12.50
C GLU A 233 17.21 6.83 -12.01
N ARG A 234 15.91 7.03 -12.25
CA ARG A 234 15.15 8.24 -11.87
C ARG A 234 14.47 8.15 -10.51
N ILE A 235 14.19 6.95 -10.01
CA ILE A 235 13.55 6.75 -8.70
C ILE A 235 14.49 7.25 -7.58
N SER A 236 13.98 8.00 -6.61
CA SER A 236 14.80 8.43 -5.47
C SER A 236 15.26 7.23 -4.64
N ALA A 237 16.49 7.28 -4.09
CA ALA A 237 17.01 6.22 -3.24
C ALA A 237 16.11 5.92 -2.03
N VAL A 238 15.36 6.91 -1.53
CA VAL A 238 14.44 6.77 -0.39
C VAL A 238 13.00 6.43 -0.77
N SER A 239 12.69 6.27 -2.07
CA SER A 239 11.36 5.91 -2.55
C SER A 239 11.15 4.40 -2.45
N THR A 240 10.75 3.92 -1.28
CA THR A 240 10.64 2.48 -0.98
C THR A 240 9.21 1.99 -1.20
N PRO A 241 8.96 0.66 -1.32
CA PRO A 241 7.60 0.13 -1.39
C PRO A 241 6.72 0.61 -0.24
N GLU A 242 7.29 0.72 0.97
CA GLU A 242 6.57 1.18 2.16
C GLU A 242 6.08 2.62 2.01
N SER A 243 6.91 3.52 1.46
CA SER A 243 6.51 4.92 1.21
C SER A 243 5.34 5.05 0.23
N LEU A 244 5.34 4.22 -0.82
CA LEU A 244 4.26 4.18 -1.80
C LEU A 244 2.99 3.58 -1.19
N ILE A 245 3.11 2.47 -0.47
CA ILE A 245 2.00 1.84 0.28
C ILE A 245 1.38 2.86 1.23
N THR A 246 2.18 3.55 2.04
CA THR A 246 1.68 4.57 2.98
C THR A 246 0.93 5.67 2.26
N MET A 247 1.50 6.26 1.20
CA MET A 247 0.83 7.33 0.47
C MET A 247 -0.50 6.85 -0.13
N GLN A 248 -0.52 5.68 -0.75
CA GLN A 248 -1.74 5.09 -1.30
C GLN A 248 -2.79 4.84 -0.20
N LEU A 249 -2.40 4.30 0.98
CA LEU A 249 -3.30 4.12 2.12
C LEU A 249 -3.95 5.43 2.58
N LEU A 250 -3.18 6.53 2.66
CA LEU A 250 -3.70 7.84 3.05
C LEU A 250 -4.70 8.37 2.01
N HIS A 251 -4.39 8.23 0.71
CA HIS A 251 -5.31 8.60 -0.37
C HIS A 251 -6.64 7.84 -0.31
N GLN A 252 -6.57 6.53 -0.01
CA GLN A 252 -7.78 5.71 0.17
C GLN A 252 -8.58 6.15 1.39
N ALA A 253 -7.92 6.37 2.53
CA ALA A 253 -8.57 6.84 3.75
C ALA A 253 -9.34 8.15 3.53
N ASN A 254 -8.80 9.05 2.71
CA ASN A 254 -9.41 10.32 2.37
C ASN A 254 -10.53 10.24 1.31
N GLY A 255 -10.75 9.08 0.69
CA GLY A 255 -11.73 8.94 -0.40
C GLY A 255 -11.30 9.65 -1.68
N THR A 256 -10.00 9.90 -1.83
CA THR A 256 -9.39 10.44 -3.04
C THR A 256 -8.49 9.37 -3.64
N PRO A 257 -9.03 8.22 -4.08
CA PRO A 257 -8.22 7.20 -4.72
C PRO A 257 -7.48 7.87 -5.87
N ASN A 258 -6.18 7.61 -5.96
CA ASN A 258 -5.38 8.02 -7.10
C ASN A 258 -6.15 7.62 -8.37
N SER A 259 -6.51 8.60 -9.18
CA SER A 259 -7.40 8.38 -10.32
C SER A 259 -6.72 7.44 -11.32
N GLU A 260 -7.29 6.24 -11.51
CA GLU A 260 -7.02 5.29 -12.60
C GLU A 260 -5.68 4.53 -12.55
N TRP A 261 -5.63 3.30 -12.00
CA TRP A 261 -4.61 2.26 -12.26
C TRP A 261 -3.16 2.77 -12.42
N GLU A 262 -2.78 3.79 -11.63
CA GLU A 262 -1.47 4.41 -11.75
C GLU A 262 -0.45 3.56 -11.00
N VAL A 263 0.61 3.20 -11.71
CA VAL A 263 1.68 2.35 -11.18
C VAL A 263 2.79 3.26 -10.67
N ASP A 264 3.01 3.23 -9.37
CA ASP A 264 4.14 3.89 -8.73
C ASP A 264 5.30 2.92 -8.56
N PHE A 265 6.51 3.34 -8.92
CA PHE A 265 7.67 2.46 -8.86
C PHE A 265 8.57 2.76 -7.67
N ALA A 266 9.04 1.70 -7.03
CA ALA A 266 9.92 1.75 -5.88
C ALA A 266 11.38 1.46 -6.22
N ASN A 267 12.28 1.90 -5.35
CA ASN A 267 13.71 1.59 -5.38
C ASN A 267 13.99 0.18 -4.86
N GLU A 268 13.31 -0.82 -5.40
CA GLU A 268 13.49 -2.24 -5.08
C GLU A 268 13.37 -3.01 -6.39
N ALA A 269 14.41 -3.77 -6.75
CA ALA A 269 14.48 -4.41 -8.06
C ALA A 269 15.08 -5.81 -7.97
N VAL A 270 14.61 -6.72 -8.82
CA VAL A 270 15.18 -8.06 -8.95
C VAL A 270 16.34 -8.01 -9.95
N TYR A 271 17.48 -8.54 -9.54
CA TYR A 271 18.64 -8.72 -10.42
C TYR A 271 19.04 -10.19 -10.52
N GLU A 272 19.46 -10.59 -11.72
CA GLU A 272 20.22 -11.83 -11.93
C GLU A 272 21.65 -11.63 -11.41
N LEU A 273 22.17 -12.66 -10.74
CA LEU A 273 23.48 -12.68 -10.11
C LEU A 273 24.36 -13.78 -10.70
N ASP A 274 25.65 -13.51 -10.81
CA ASP A 274 26.63 -14.54 -11.15
C ASP A 274 26.97 -15.41 -9.92
N LYS A 275 27.79 -16.45 -10.13
CA LYS A 275 28.22 -17.37 -9.07
C LYS A 275 28.97 -16.73 -7.90
N ASN A 276 29.43 -15.49 -8.06
CA ASN A 276 30.14 -14.71 -7.05
C ASN A 276 29.23 -13.62 -6.42
N GLY A 277 27.94 -13.60 -6.77
CA GLY A 277 26.98 -12.60 -6.30
C GLY A 277 27.03 -11.26 -7.04
N LYS A 278 27.77 -11.15 -8.15
CA LYS A 278 27.87 -9.92 -8.95
C LYS A 278 26.63 -9.76 -9.83
N LEU A 279 26.18 -8.51 -10.01
CA LEU A 279 25.06 -8.17 -10.89
C LEU A 279 25.34 -8.58 -12.35
N VAL A 280 24.37 -9.26 -12.96
CA VAL A 280 24.39 -9.69 -14.37
C VAL A 280 23.39 -8.88 -15.18
N ALA A 281 22.13 -8.82 -14.74
CA ALA A 281 21.06 -8.13 -15.46
C ALA A 281 19.95 -7.69 -14.50
N LEU A 282 19.34 -6.53 -14.79
CA LEU A 282 18.06 -6.13 -14.20
C LEU A 282 16.96 -7.03 -14.77
N VAL A 283 16.16 -7.61 -13.90
CA VAL A 283 15.04 -8.50 -14.27
C VAL A 283 13.72 -7.76 -14.14
N SER A 284 13.48 -7.08 -13.03
CA SER A 284 12.25 -6.34 -12.81
C SER A 284 12.41 -5.26 -11.76
N VAL A 285 11.49 -4.28 -11.75
CA VAL A 285 11.43 -3.21 -10.76
C VAL A 285 10.08 -3.27 -10.04
N THR A 286 10.12 -3.13 -8.72
CA THR A 286 8.94 -3.17 -7.87
C THR A 286 8.01 -2.02 -8.16
N SER A 287 6.73 -2.31 -8.18
CA SER A 287 5.65 -1.34 -8.29
C SER A 287 4.60 -1.51 -7.22
N VAL A 288 3.91 -0.41 -6.92
CA VAL A 288 2.73 -0.36 -6.07
C VAL A 288 1.61 0.34 -6.85
N ASP A 289 0.44 -0.28 -6.89
CA ASP A 289 -0.75 0.29 -7.50
C ASP A 289 -2.00 -0.02 -6.67
N TRP A 290 -3.07 0.69 -6.97
CA TRP A 290 -4.38 0.47 -6.36
C TRP A 290 -5.35 -0.07 -7.41
N ASP A 291 -5.96 -1.20 -7.09
CA ASP A 291 -7.06 -1.75 -7.89
C ASP A 291 -8.40 -1.20 -7.36
N PRO A 292 -9.09 -0.35 -8.14
CA PRO A 292 -10.36 0.22 -7.72
C PRO A 292 -11.49 -0.81 -7.67
N ASP A 293 -11.42 -1.88 -8.45
CA ASP A 293 -12.49 -2.88 -8.56
C ASP A 293 -12.49 -3.79 -7.33
N SER A 294 -11.30 -4.27 -6.94
CA SER A 294 -11.13 -5.10 -5.74
C SER A 294 -10.86 -4.29 -4.46
N ARG A 295 -10.69 -2.96 -4.58
CA ARG A 295 -10.34 -2.04 -3.48
C ARG A 295 -9.16 -2.57 -2.66
N GLN A 296 -8.09 -2.90 -3.36
CA GLN A 296 -6.92 -3.60 -2.82
C GLN A 296 -5.63 -2.92 -3.30
N LEU A 297 -4.61 -2.87 -2.44
CA LEU A 297 -3.26 -2.49 -2.84
C LEU A 297 -2.57 -3.68 -3.50
N TYR A 298 -1.92 -3.43 -4.62
CA TYR A 298 -1.08 -4.40 -5.30
C TYR A 298 0.36 -3.98 -5.09
N LEU A 299 1.16 -4.89 -4.55
CA LEU A 299 2.61 -4.86 -4.70
C LEU A 299 2.91 -5.80 -5.86
N ASP A 300 3.67 -5.38 -6.86
CA ASP A 300 3.99 -6.23 -8.01
C ASP A 300 5.40 -5.93 -8.52
N ASP A 301 5.86 -6.68 -9.53
CA ASP A 301 7.08 -6.35 -10.26
C ASP A 301 6.86 -6.16 -11.75
N TRP A 302 7.55 -5.18 -12.29
CA TRP A 302 7.52 -4.86 -13.70
C TRP A 302 8.74 -5.40 -14.42
N ASP A 303 8.52 -6.35 -15.33
CA ASP A 303 9.58 -6.99 -16.11
C ASP A 303 10.37 -5.96 -16.94
N ALA A 304 11.69 -5.97 -16.76
CA ALA A 304 12.63 -5.17 -17.52
C ALA A 304 12.84 -5.68 -18.96
N GLY A 305 12.37 -6.90 -19.27
CA GLY A 305 12.56 -7.62 -20.52
C GLY A 305 11.33 -7.82 -21.42
N SER A 306 10.16 -7.25 -21.12
CA SER A 306 8.97 -7.47 -21.96
C SER A 306 9.10 -6.79 -23.35
N ARG A 307 9.40 -7.63 -24.37
CA ARG A 307 8.94 -7.44 -25.75
C ARG A 307 7.50 -7.97 -25.83
N ASN A 308 6.59 -7.16 -26.37
CA ASN A 308 5.13 -7.38 -26.55
C ASN A 308 4.36 -7.29 -25.22
N ASP A 309 3.51 -6.29 -24.97
CA ASP A 309 2.39 -5.88 -25.83
C ASP A 309 2.28 -4.37 -26.10
N ASN A 310 1.71 -4.07 -27.26
CA ASN A 310 1.33 -2.76 -27.75
C ASN A 310 0.59 -1.92 -26.69
N PHE A 311 1.25 -0.88 -26.17
CA PHE A 311 0.55 0.27 -25.59
C PHE A 311 1.22 1.58 -26.03
N GLY A 312 0.77 2.05 -27.20
CA GLY A 312 0.62 3.46 -27.56
C GLY A 312 1.76 4.40 -27.21
N VAL A 313 2.84 4.35 -27.99
CA VAL A 313 3.66 5.54 -28.23
C VAL A 313 2.82 6.51 -29.08
N ARG A 314 2.34 7.61 -28.48
CA ARG A 314 2.25 8.86 -29.24
C ARG A 314 3.53 9.64 -28.96
N ALA A 315 4.44 9.54 -29.92
CA ALA A 315 5.47 10.54 -30.09
C ALA A 315 4.79 11.82 -30.58
N GLU A 316 4.82 12.85 -29.75
CA GLU A 316 4.93 14.25 -30.18
C GLU A 316 6.21 14.70 -29.45
N GLU A 317 7.37 14.88 -30.06
CA GLU A 317 7.70 15.77 -31.17
C GLU A 317 6.92 17.08 -31.15
N SER A 318 7.33 17.95 -30.24
CA SER A 318 7.53 19.40 -30.43
C SER A 318 8.04 19.94 -29.08
N GLY A 319 9.16 20.63 -28.96
CA GLY A 319 9.69 21.67 -29.83
C GLY A 319 9.59 22.98 -29.04
N LEU A 320 10.77 23.53 -28.69
CA LEU A 320 11.09 24.74 -27.91
C LEU A 320 11.35 24.53 -26.41
#